data_AF-A0A248TED7-F1
#
_entry.id   AF-A0A248TED7-F1
#
_cell.length_a   1.000
_cell.length_b   1.000
_cell.length_c   1.000
_cell.angle_alpha   90.00
_cell.angle_beta   90.00
_cell.angle_gamma   90.00
#
_symmetry.space_group_name_H-M   'P 1'
#
loop_
_entity.id
_entity.type
_entity.pdbx_description
1 polymer ?
#
loop_
_entity_poly.entity_id
_entity_poly.type
_entity_poly.pdbx_seq_one_letter_code
_entity_poly.pdbx_strand_id
1 'polypeptide(L)'
;MALLLIATAIFGTVAYFSKSFTSTGNTVQAAKFNVNAVNESGETIGDGQFSLGENFYPGMDPVKVYAFEIQKNDTKVPVEYQVDLIPSGKLFPANGNSPIVLSLERKVNGEWKEIDHTSTFKPTVDNEQFRIFARWPHGDNDINFQGKTGNLKLKVVATQVDEEEGPPYYTGSIAFKATPSGDIRTTANKEVNFYKNDQGNKVIEVKMGEGNGDFEKKVGNFTITESQEGGNTWYKVVTDHEYYAGPKVWKLTADRVNTSQAGVIDFRKDTNVYLTIESQQLYKWFTSN
;
A
#
# COMPACT_ATOMS: atom_id res chain seq x y z
N MET A 1 -13.26 65.71 16.92
CA MET A 1 -13.51 64.46 16.16
C MET A 1 -12.17 64.04 15.56
N ALA A 2 -11.41 63.21 16.28
CA ALA A 2 -10.12 62.69 15.82
C ALA A 2 -10.34 61.23 15.44
N LEU A 3 -10.26 60.95 14.14
CA LEU A 3 -10.42 59.61 13.59
C LEU A 3 -9.19 58.79 13.99
N LEU A 4 -9.37 57.86 14.92
CA LEU A 4 -8.35 56.90 15.33
C LEU A 4 -8.23 55.84 14.22
N LEU A 5 -7.20 55.95 13.36
CA LEU A 5 -6.86 54.91 12.40
C LEU A 5 -6.10 53.79 13.14
N ILE A 6 -6.82 52.72 13.48
CA ILE A 6 -6.24 51.48 13.98
C ILE A 6 -5.55 50.80 12.78
N ALA A 7 -4.22 50.90 12.72
CA ALA A 7 -3.42 50.11 11.79
C ALA A 7 -3.36 48.67 12.31
N THR A 8 -4.25 47.80 11.84
CA THR A 8 -4.11 46.35 12.05
C THR A 8 -2.98 45.85 11.16
N ALA A 9 -1.79 45.70 11.73
CA ALA A 9 -0.69 45.02 11.08
C ALA A 9 -1.01 43.51 11.03
N ILE A 10 -1.37 43.02 9.84
CA ILE A 10 -1.57 41.59 9.57
C ILE A 10 -0.18 40.98 9.40
N PHE A 11 0.40 40.48 10.49
CA PHE A 11 1.68 39.76 10.45
C PHE A 11 1.42 38.29 10.12
N GLY A 12 1.53 37.95 8.83
CA GLY A 12 1.47 36.58 8.35
C GLY A 12 2.65 35.74 8.87
N THR A 13 2.35 34.53 9.32
CA THR A 13 3.31 33.52 9.71
C THR A 13 4.01 32.93 8.47
N VAL A 14 5.26 33.31 8.26
CA VAL A 14 6.10 32.79 7.14
C VAL A 14 6.79 31.50 7.55
N ALA A 15 6.89 30.50 6.67
CA ALA A 15 7.65 29.29 6.93
C ALA A 15 8.58 28.85 5.77
N TYR A 16 9.81 28.43 6.07
CA TYR A 16 10.81 28.00 5.07
C TYR A 16 10.98 26.47 4.99
N PHE A 17 11.21 26.00 3.78
CA PHE A 17 11.28 24.58 3.46
C PHE A 17 12.69 24.18 3.01
N SER A 18 13.13 22.97 3.35
CA SER A 18 14.36 22.36 2.83
C SER A 18 14.05 20.96 2.34
N LYS A 19 14.50 20.59 1.14
CA LYS A 19 14.40 19.23 0.61
C LYS A 19 15.63 18.44 1.04
N SER A 20 15.49 17.15 1.28
CA SER A 20 16.63 16.24 1.40
C SER A 20 16.22 14.90 0.85
N PHE A 21 16.99 14.41 -0.13
CA PHE A 21 16.85 13.08 -0.66
C PHE A 21 18.01 12.24 -0.14
N THR A 22 17.69 11.10 0.43
CA THR A 22 18.70 10.14 0.89
C THR A 22 18.26 8.77 0.42
N SER A 23 19.06 8.15 -0.44
CA SER A 23 18.92 6.76 -0.84
C SER A 23 19.97 5.97 -0.07
N THR A 24 19.54 5.03 0.76
CA THR A 24 20.42 4.24 1.65
C THR A 24 20.03 2.77 1.53
N GLY A 25 21.01 1.88 1.34
CA GLY A 25 20.80 0.43 1.33
C GLY A 25 20.63 -0.24 -0.04
N ASN A 26 21.10 0.36 -1.14
CA ASN A 26 20.98 -0.23 -2.48
C ASN A 26 22.02 -1.34 -2.72
N THR A 27 21.57 -2.55 -3.04
CA THR A 27 22.43 -3.70 -3.38
C THR A 27 22.71 -3.81 -4.90
N VAL A 28 21.89 -3.17 -5.76
CA VAL A 28 21.99 -3.29 -7.22
C VAL A 28 22.01 -1.91 -7.90
N GLN A 29 22.98 -1.71 -8.81
CA GLN A 29 23.31 -0.44 -9.47
C GLN A 29 22.27 0.08 -10.49
N ALA A 30 21.08 -0.55 -10.58
CA ALA A 30 20.07 -0.30 -11.62
C ALA A 30 18.86 0.55 -11.16
N ALA A 31 18.81 0.99 -9.90
CA ALA A 31 17.78 1.92 -9.43
C ALA A 31 18.27 3.38 -9.59
N LYS A 32 17.95 4.00 -10.73
CA LYS A 32 18.06 5.45 -10.89
C LYS A 32 16.75 6.07 -10.39
N PHE A 33 16.80 6.73 -9.25
CA PHE A 33 15.63 7.37 -8.65
C PHE A 33 15.50 8.80 -9.15
N ASN A 34 14.51 9.06 -10.01
CA ASN A 34 14.11 10.40 -10.43
C ASN A 34 12.79 10.77 -9.76
N VAL A 35 12.84 11.28 -8.51
CA VAL A 35 11.65 11.82 -7.84
C VAL A 35 11.46 13.27 -8.26
N ASN A 36 10.69 13.48 -9.31
CA ASN A 36 10.29 14.81 -9.76
C ASN A 36 9.08 15.28 -8.95
N ALA A 37 9.32 16.07 -7.90
CA ALA A 37 8.24 16.80 -7.22
C ALA A 37 7.87 18.04 -8.04
N VAL A 38 6.65 18.05 -8.58
CA VAL A 38 6.08 19.18 -9.34
C VAL A 38 4.92 19.81 -8.57
N ASN A 39 4.65 21.11 -8.76
CA ASN A 39 3.52 21.80 -8.12
C ASN A 39 2.21 21.54 -8.88
N GLU A 40 1.09 22.12 -8.45
CA GLU A 40 -0.22 21.98 -9.11
C GLU A 40 -0.24 22.51 -10.55
N SER A 41 0.73 23.34 -10.93
CA SER A 41 0.96 23.82 -12.30
C SER A 41 1.91 22.93 -13.13
N GLY A 42 2.42 21.83 -12.57
CA GLY A 42 3.30 20.88 -13.26
C GLY A 42 4.77 21.33 -13.35
N GLU A 43 5.17 22.36 -12.60
CA GLU A 43 6.53 22.89 -12.60
C GLU A 43 7.40 22.16 -11.58
N THR A 44 8.62 21.77 -11.96
CA THR A 44 9.60 21.16 -11.04
C THR A 44 9.91 22.11 -9.91
N ILE A 45 9.66 21.66 -8.68
CA ILE A 45 9.85 22.49 -7.49
C ILE A 45 11.29 22.31 -6.97
N GLY A 46 12.05 23.40 -6.96
CA GLY A 46 13.35 23.53 -6.29
C GLY A 46 13.22 23.70 -4.76
N ASP A 47 14.30 24.04 -4.07
CA ASP A 47 14.24 24.36 -2.63
C ASP A 47 13.46 25.66 -2.37
N GLY A 48 12.49 25.61 -1.44
CA GLY A 48 11.65 26.74 -1.02
C GLY A 48 10.43 26.93 -1.94
N GLN A 49 9.18 26.97 -1.47
CA GLN A 49 8.63 27.72 -0.33
C GLN A 49 7.31 27.07 0.14
N PHE A 50 7.07 27.02 1.46
CA PHE A 50 5.80 26.61 2.08
C PHE A 50 5.15 27.86 2.70
N SER A 51 4.06 28.36 2.13
CA SER A 51 3.35 29.53 2.67
C SER A 51 2.02 29.11 3.24
N LEU A 52 1.81 29.35 4.55
CA LEU A 52 0.49 29.23 5.17
C LEU A 52 -0.46 30.34 4.71
N GLY A 53 0.05 31.35 3.99
CA GLY A 53 -0.69 32.54 3.57
C GLY A 53 -0.80 33.59 4.68
N GLU A 54 -1.15 34.82 4.29
CA GLU A 54 -1.30 35.94 5.23
C GLU A 54 -2.54 35.82 6.14
N ASN A 55 -3.44 34.87 5.85
CA ASN A 55 -4.73 34.68 6.52
C ASN A 55 -4.86 33.31 7.20
N PHE A 56 -3.76 32.75 7.72
CA PHE A 56 -3.82 31.51 8.51
C PHE A 56 -4.05 31.82 9.99
N TYR A 57 -5.22 31.48 10.51
CA TYR A 57 -5.64 31.82 11.89
C TYR A 57 -6.34 30.64 12.60
N PRO A 58 -6.36 30.64 13.94
CA PRO A 58 -7.02 29.59 14.71
C PRO A 58 -8.51 29.45 14.36
N GLY A 59 -8.99 28.21 14.24
CA GLY A 59 -10.39 27.88 13.99
C GLY A 59 -10.82 27.88 12.53
N MET A 60 -9.93 28.21 11.58
CA MET A 60 -10.26 28.13 10.16
C MET A 60 -10.30 26.69 9.63
N ASP A 61 -10.98 26.49 8.51
CA ASP A 61 -10.98 25.22 7.80
C ASP A 61 -9.56 24.83 7.35
N PRO A 62 -9.22 23.53 7.31
CA PRO A 62 -7.93 23.07 6.83
C PRO A 62 -7.58 23.66 5.46
N VAL A 63 -6.41 24.26 5.35
CA VAL A 63 -5.93 24.86 4.10
C VAL A 63 -4.98 23.90 3.43
N LYS A 64 -5.20 23.65 2.14
CA LYS A 64 -4.23 22.94 1.31
C LYS A 64 -3.02 23.85 1.12
N VAL A 65 -1.90 23.46 1.68
CA VAL A 65 -0.67 24.27 1.75
C VAL A 65 0.38 23.81 0.75
N TYR A 66 0.26 22.57 0.27
CA TYR A 66 1.18 22.03 -0.72
C TYR A 66 0.58 20.83 -1.47
N ALA A 67 1.03 20.60 -2.69
CA ALA A 67 0.75 19.38 -3.44
C ALA A 67 2.00 18.99 -4.22
N PHE A 68 2.23 17.69 -4.37
CA PHE A 68 3.39 17.16 -5.07
C PHE A 68 3.11 15.79 -5.67
N GLU A 69 3.96 15.39 -6.60
CA GLU A 69 3.90 14.09 -7.25
C GLU A 69 5.17 13.28 -6.98
N ILE A 70 5.02 11.96 -6.91
CA ILE A 70 6.13 11.00 -6.92
C ILE A 70 6.01 10.18 -8.20
N GLN A 71 6.97 10.34 -9.10
CA GLN A 71 7.04 9.60 -10.36
C GLN A 71 8.02 8.41 -10.22
N LYS A 72 7.56 7.20 -10.54
CA LYS A 72 8.32 5.95 -10.49
C LYS A 72 8.89 5.54 -11.86
N ASN A 73 8.71 6.34 -12.90
CA ASN A 73 8.92 5.99 -14.32
C ASN A 73 10.26 5.29 -14.66
N ASP A 74 11.32 5.51 -13.88
CA ASP A 74 12.66 4.91 -14.08
C ASP A 74 13.03 3.79 -13.07
N THR A 75 12.14 3.44 -12.13
CA THR A 75 12.39 2.46 -11.06
C THR A 75 11.68 1.14 -11.34
N LYS A 76 12.45 0.10 -11.71
CA LYS A 76 11.93 -1.25 -12.05
C LYS A 76 11.82 -2.21 -10.87
N VAL A 77 12.25 -1.80 -9.69
CA VAL A 77 12.22 -2.60 -8.47
C VAL A 77 11.10 -2.15 -7.54
N PRO A 78 10.54 -3.03 -6.69
CA PRO A 78 9.62 -2.63 -5.63
C PRO A 78 10.30 -1.68 -4.65
N VAL A 79 9.50 -0.73 -4.16
CA VAL A 79 9.96 0.30 -3.24
C VAL A 79 8.86 0.59 -2.25
N GLU A 80 9.25 0.98 -1.04
CA GLU A 80 8.40 1.66 -0.10
C GLU A 80 8.81 3.12 -0.02
N TYR A 81 7.82 3.99 0.11
CA TYR A 81 8.00 5.41 0.34
C TYR A 81 7.60 5.76 1.76
N GLN A 82 8.42 6.58 2.40
CA GLN A 82 8.06 7.32 3.60
C GLN A 82 8.11 8.81 3.27
N VAL A 83 7.07 9.53 3.68
CA VAL A 83 6.92 10.97 3.43
C VAL A 83 6.97 11.70 4.76
N ASP A 84 8.17 12.08 5.18
CA ASP A 84 8.35 12.82 6.42
C ASP A 84 8.03 14.31 6.24
N LEU A 85 7.18 14.82 7.12
CA LEU A 85 6.94 16.24 7.33
C LEU A 85 7.73 16.68 8.56
N ILE A 86 8.82 17.41 8.35
CA ILE A 86 9.76 17.82 9.40
C ILE A 86 9.58 19.32 9.67
N PRO A 87 8.74 19.70 10.64
CA PRO A 87 8.53 21.10 10.94
C PRO A 87 9.67 21.67 11.81
N SER A 88 9.98 22.96 11.66
CA SER A 88 10.97 23.67 12.49
C SER A 88 10.67 25.16 12.61
N GLY A 89 11.47 25.90 13.38
CA GLY A 89 11.27 27.35 13.60
C GLY A 89 10.38 27.67 14.80
N LYS A 90 10.07 28.96 14.99
CA LYS A 90 9.36 29.42 16.19
C LYS A 90 7.91 28.95 16.22
N LEU A 91 7.29 28.82 15.05
CA LEU A 91 5.94 28.28 14.89
C LEU A 91 5.88 26.79 15.24
N PHE A 92 6.94 26.04 14.94
CA PHE A 92 7.06 24.61 15.21
C PHE A 92 8.21 24.31 16.16
N PRO A 93 8.05 24.64 17.46
CA PRO A 93 9.09 24.44 18.44
C PRO A 93 9.37 22.95 18.63
N ALA A 94 10.64 22.61 18.90
CA ALA A 94 11.09 21.22 19.06
C ALA A 94 10.42 20.47 20.23
N ASN A 95 9.77 21.20 21.15
CA ASN A 95 9.00 20.61 22.24
C ASN A 95 7.58 20.16 21.84
N GLY A 96 7.20 20.30 20.56
CA GLY A 96 5.93 19.82 20.03
C GLY A 96 4.73 20.71 20.33
N ASN A 97 4.91 21.86 20.98
CA ASN A 97 3.80 22.72 21.43
C ASN A 97 3.15 23.58 20.34
N SER A 98 3.43 23.31 19.05
CA SER A 98 2.77 24.01 17.96
C SER A 98 1.26 23.71 17.97
N PRO A 99 0.38 24.71 17.85
CA PRO A 99 -1.04 24.47 17.67
C PRO A 99 -1.37 24.02 16.23
N ILE A 100 -0.43 24.10 15.30
CA ILE A 100 -0.64 23.72 13.90
C ILE A 100 -0.51 22.22 13.74
N VAL A 101 -1.55 21.60 13.20
CA VAL A 101 -1.60 20.20 12.78
C VAL A 101 -1.38 20.12 11.28
N LEU A 102 -0.48 19.25 10.85
CA LEU A 102 -0.25 18.94 9.44
C LEU A 102 -0.84 17.57 9.14
N SER A 103 -1.55 17.45 8.03
CA SER A 103 -2.01 16.17 7.51
C SER A 103 -1.54 15.97 6.08
N LEU A 104 -1.36 14.70 5.71
CA LEU A 104 -0.95 14.28 4.38
C LEU A 104 -2.07 13.45 3.77
N GLU A 105 -2.45 13.77 2.55
CA GLU A 105 -3.39 12.97 1.78
C GLU A 105 -2.74 12.44 0.50
N ARG A 106 -3.09 11.21 0.15
CA ARG A 106 -2.68 10.52 -1.07
C ARG A 106 -3.91 10.25 -1.92
N LYS A 107 -3.78 10.40 -3.23
CA LYS A 107 -4.83 10.03 -4.17
C LYS A 107 -4.77 8.54 -4.49
N VAL A 108 -5.81 7.80 -4.13
CA VAL A 108 -5.94 6.35 -4.35
C VAL A 108 -7.26 6.09 -5.08
N ASN A 109 -7.20 5.44 -6.25
CA ASN A 109 -8.38 5.14 -7.08
C ASN A 109 -9.26 6.37 -7.40
N GLY A 110 -8.63 7.53 -7.58
CA GLY A 110 -9.33 8.79 -7.88
C GLY A 110 -9.84 9.56 -6.64
N GLU A 111 -9.80 8.95 -5.46
CA GLU A 111 -10.23 9.57 -4.19
C GLU A 111 -9.04 10.02 -3.36
N TRP A 112 -9.18 11.14 -2.64
CA TRP A 112 -8.18 11.59 -1.68
C TRP A 112 -8.40 10.92 -0.34
N LYS A 113 -7.35 10.29 0.20
CA LYS A 113 -7.36 9.62 1.50
C LYS A 113 -6.25 10.18 2.37
N GLU A 114 -6.60 10.53 3.61
CA GLU A 114 -5.60 10.88 4.63
C GLU A 114 -4.74 9.66 4.95
N ILE A 115 -3.43 9.88 5.01
CA ILE A 115 -2.43 8.86 5.29
C ILE A 115 -1.52 9.34 6.42
N ASP A 116 -1.07 8.40 7.24
CA ASP A 116 -0.09 8.68 8.28
C ASP A 116 1.27 8.97 7.62
N HIS A 117 1.72 10.22 7.71
CA HIS A 117 3.00 10.66 7.17
C HIS A 117 4.21 10.06 7.90
N THR A 118 4.02 9.37 9.03
CA THR A 118 5.08 8.64 9.74
C THR A 118 5.21 7.18 9.31
N SER A 119 4.26 6.69 8.50
CA SER A 119 4.24 5.32 7.99
C SER A 119 4.91 5.17 6.63
N THR A 120 5.37 3.95 6.31
CA THR A 120 5.79 3.60 4.96
C THR A 120 4.60 3.10 4.14
N PHE A 121 4.64 3.33 2.83
CA PHE A 121 3.64 2.81 1.91
C PHE A 121 4.23 2.40 0.57
N LYS A 122 3.66 1.36 -0.04
CA LYS A 122 4.03 0.90 -1.39
C LYS A 122 3.28 1.74 -2.43
N PRO A 123 3.94 2.19 -3.51
CA PRO A 123 3.26 2.80 -4.63
C PRO A 123 2.33 1.82 -5.32
N THR A 124 1.14 2.30 -5.68
CA THR A 124 0.10 1.53 -6.36
C THR A 124 -0.01 1.88 -7.85
N VAL A 125 0.61 2.98 -8.27
CA VAL A 125 0.64 3.48 -9.65
C VAL A 125 1.98 4.16 -9.95
N ASP A 126 2.31 4.35 -11.22
CA ASP A 126 3.60 4.96 -11.64
C ASP A 126 3.72 6.44 -11.28
N ASN A 127 2.59 7.16 -11.18
CA ASN A 127 2.55 8.54 -10.73
C ASN A 127 1.59 8.69 -9.55
N GLU A 128 2.16 8.99 -8.38
CA GLU A 128 1.42 9.15 -7.15
C GLU A 128 1.24 10.63 -6.81
N GLN A 129 0.01 11.03 -6.50
CA GLN A 129 -0.31 12.42 -6.16
C GLN A 129 -0.55 12.56 -4.66
N PHE A 130 0.07 13.58 -4.07
CA PHE A 130 -0.01 13.91 -2.66
C PHE A 130 -0.40 15.37 -2.46
N ARG A 131 -1.07 15.65 -1.35
CA ARG A 131 -1.32 17.01 -0.88
C ARG A 131 -1.21 17.10 0.64
N ILE A 132 -0.71 18.24 1.12
CA ILE A 132 -0.52 18.52 2.53
C ILE A 132 -1.54 19.59 2.92
N PHE A 133 -2.21 19.37 4.04
CA PHE A 133 -3.06 20.37 4.68
C PHE A 133 -2.44 20.84 5.98
N ALA A 134 -2.67 22.12 6.28
CA ALA A 134 -2.42 22.68 7.59
C ALA A 134 -3.74 23.09 8.23
N ARG A 135 -3.89 22.76 9.51
CA ARG A 135 -5.03 23.15 10.33
C ARG A 135 -4.52 23.80 11.61
N TRP A 136 -5.15 24.88 12.04
CA TRP A 136 -4.91 25.50 13.33
C TRP A 136 -6.20 25.38 14.17
N PRO A 137 -6.36 24.33 14.98
CA PRO A 137 -7.48 24.23 15.91
C PRO A 137 -7.39 25.32 16.98
N HIS A 138 -8.51 25.83 17.44
CA HIS A 138 -8.50 26.74 18.59
C HIS A 138 -7.91 26.07 19.84
N GLY A 139 -7.08 26.82 20.55
CA GLY A 139 -6.45 26.37 21.78
C GLY A 139 -5.98 27.50 22.69
N ASP A 140 -5.75 27.18 23.96
CA ASP A 140 -5.36 28.16 24.99
C ASP A 140 -4.00 28.84 24.72
N ASN A 141 -3.17 28.24 23.85
CA ASN A 141 -1.87 28.76 23.47
C ASN A 141 -1.86 29.54 22.14
N ASP A 142 -3.01 29.75 21.48
CA ASP A 142 -3.10 30.41 20.16
C ASP A 142 -2.34 31.75 20.10
N ILE A 143 -2.55 32.61 21.10
CA ILE A 143 -1.90 33.92 21.20
C ILE A 143 -0.37 33.83 21.23
N ASN A 144 0.18 32.73 21.77
CA ASN A 144 1.62 32.52 21.86
C ASN A 144 2.25 32.21 20.50
N PHE A 145 1.46 31.91 19.47
CA PHE A 145 1.94 31.53 18.14
C PHE A 145 1.61 32.55 17.05
N GLN A 146 0.87 33.61 17.39
CA GLN A 146 0.59 34.72 16.48
C GLN A 146 1.89 35.39 15.99
N GLY A 147 2.00 35.60 14.67
CA GLY A 147 3.14 36.27 14.03
C GLY A 147 4.47 35.50 14.12
N LYS A 148 4.49 34.31 14.74
CA LYS A 148 5.66 33.43 14.69
C LYS A 148 5.84 32.91 13.27
N THR A 149 7.06 32.54 12.94
CA THR A 149 7.43 31.96 11.65
C THR A 149 7.89 30.52 11.84
N GLY A 150 7.49 29.65 10.93
CA GLY A 150 7.78 28.21 10.96
C GLY A 150 8.75 27.83 9.87
N ASN A 151 8.84 26.55 9.58
CA ASN A 151 9.56 25.95 8.48
C ASN A 151 8.96 24.55 8.34
N LEU A 152 8.75 24.04 7.14
CA LEU A 152 8.34 22.66 6.94
C LEU A 152 9.27 22.03 5.93
N LYS A 153 9.92 20.92 6.26
CA LYS A 153 10.76 20.14 5.35
C LYS A 153 10.04 18.85 4.97
N LEU A 154 9.73 18.67 3.69
CA LEU A 154 9.27 17.40 3.14
C LEU A 154 10.49 16.57 2.77
N LYS A 155 10.58 15.39 3.35
CA LYS A 155 11.60 14.41 3.01
C LYS A 155 10.88 13.15 2.53
N VAL A 156 11.13 12.79 1.29
CA VAL A 156 10.66 11.52 0.73
C VAL A 156 11.83 10.54 0.80
N VAL A 157 11.68 9.48 1.57
CA VAL A 157 12.65 8.37 1.64
C VAL A 157 12.07 7.22 0.83
N ALA A 158 12.79 6.83 -0.22
CA ALA A 158 12.49 5.63 -0.97
C ALA A 158 13.45 4.53 -0.52
N THR A 159 12.89 3.43 0.00
CA THR A 159 13.65 2.25 0.39
C THR A 159 13.31 1.14 -0.58
N GLN A 160 14.32 0.55 -1.22
CA GLN A 160 14.12 -0.67 -1.98
C GLN A 160 13.71 -1.76 -0.99
N VAL A 161 12.58 -2.40 -1.27
CA VAL A 161 12.14 -3.58 -0.55
C VAL A 161 12.31 -4.78 -1.48
N ASP A 162 12.43 -5.97 -0.90
CA ASP A 162 12.30 -7.19 -1.69
C ASP A 162 10.95 -7.18 -2.42
N GLU A 163 10.84 -7.93 -3.53
CA GLU A 163 9.55 -8.27 -4.13
C GLU A 163 8.72 -9.05 -3.10
N GLU A 164 8.13 -8.35 -2.14
CA GLU A 164 6.89 -8.77 -1.54
C GLU A 164 5.81 -8.55 -2.59
N GLU A 165 5.69 -9.58 -3.38
CA GLU A 165 4.65 -9.79 -4.33
C GLU A 165 3.28 -9.65 -3.62
N GLY A 166 2.68 -8.45 -3.67
CA GLY A 166 1.28 -8.17 -3.34
C GLY A 166 0.40 -8.14 -4.61
N PRO A 167 -0.87 -8.59 -4.55
CA PRO A 167 -1.70 -8.85 -5.73
C PRO A 167 -2.05 -7.63 -6.59
N PRO A 168 -2.43 -7.82 -7.87
CA PRO A 168 -2.93 -9.09 -8.44
C PRO A 168 -1.85 -9.98 -9.07
N TYR A 169 -1.68 -11.19 -8.54
CA TYR A 169 -1.00 -12.28 -9.24
C TYR A 169 -2.00 -13.01 -10.10
N TYR A 170 -1.59 -13.34 -11.32
CA TYR A 170 -2.41 -14.15 -12.20
C TYR A 170 -1.83 -15.56 -12.31
N THR A 171 -2.71 -16.54 -12.26
CA THR A 171 -2.35 -17.93 -12.53
C THR A 171 -2.14 -18.16 -14.02
N GLY A 172 -1.26 -19.10 -14.37
CA GLY A 172 -1.34 -19.84 -15.62
C GLY A 172 -2.56 -20.77 -15.59
N SER A 173 -2.38 -22.05 -15.92
CA SER A 173 -3.45 -23.04 -15.80
C SER A 173 -3.78 -23.38 -14.35
N ILE A 174 -5.06 -23.55 -14.05
CA ILE A 174 -5.57 -24.20 -12.86
C ILE A 174 -6.33 -25.43 -13.34
N ALA A 175 -5.99 -26.62 -12.84
CA ALA A 175 -6.73 -27.84 -13.14
C ALA A 175 -7.22 -28.50 -11.85
N PHE A 176 -8.50 -28.89 -11.86
CA PHE A 176 -9.19 -29.48 -10.73
C PHE A 176 -9.89 -30.76 -11.14
N LYS A 177 -9.66 -31.85 -10.39
CA LYS A 177 -10.32 -33.13 -10.59
C LYS A 177 -10.82 -33.66 -9.25
N ALA A 178 -12.14 -33.71 -9.09
CA ALA A 178 -12.80 -34.02 -7.81
C ALA A 178 -12.89 -35.53 -7.50
N THR A 179 -12.91 -36.39 -8.53
CA THR A 179 -13.02 -37.85 -8.36
C THR A 179 -12.10 -38.58 -9.35
N PRO A 180 -11.64 -39.80 -9.05
CA PRO A 180 -10.69 -40.52 -9.92
C PRO A 180 -11.21 -40.75 -11.36
N SER A 181 -12.52 -40.99 -11.51
CA SER A 181 -13.19 -41.21 -12.80
C SER A 181 -13.83 -39.96 -13.40
N GLY A 182 -13.85 -38.84 -12.68
CA GLY A 182 -14.49 -37.61 -13.14
C GLY A 182 -13.64 -36.81 -14.13
N ASP A 183 -14.31 -35.87 -14.81
CA ASP A 183 -13.68 -34.94 -15.74
C ASP A 183 -12.74 -33.96 -15.01
N ILE A 184 -11.67 -33.59 -15.69
CA ILE A 184 -10.77 -32.52 -15.28
C ILE A 184 -11.38 -31.19 -15.72
N ARG A 185 -11.50 -30.25 -14.78
CA ARG A 185 -11.91 -28.87 -15.08
C ARG A 185 -10.70 -27.99 -15.10
N THR A 186 -10.58 -27.16 -16.12
CA THR A 186 -9.48 -26.23 -16.25
C THR A 186 -9.97 -24.79 -16.37
N THR A 187 -9.18 -23.88 -15.83
CA THR A 187 -9.31 -22.44 -16.04
C THR A 187 -7.91 -21.82 -16.09
N ALA A 188 -7.77 -20.57 -16.52
CA ALA A 188 -6.50 -19.88 -16.50
C ALA A 188 -6.69 -18.38 -16.22
N ASN A 189 -5.57 -17.66 -16.00
CA ASN A 189 -5.53 -16.21 -15.82
C ASN A 189 -6.46 -15.72 -14.70
N LYS A 190 -6.56 -16.47 -13.60
CA LYS A 190 -7.34 -16.08 -12.43
C LYS A 190 -6.48 -15.32 -11.45
N GLU A 191 -7.07 -14.34 -10.77
CA GLU A 191 -6.39 -13.64 -9.70
C GLU A 191 -6.20 -14.60 -8.52
N VAL A 192 -4.95 -14.74 -8.09
CA VAL A 192 -4.56 -15.50 -6.91
C VAL A 192 -3.98 -14.55 -5.87
N ASN A 193 -4.55 -14.61 -4.67
CA ASN A 193 -4.08 -13.90 -3.50
C ASN A 193 -3.42 -14.91 -2.57
N PHE A 194 -2.21 -14.65 -2.11
CA PHE A 194 -1.53 -15.50 -1.15
C PHE A 194 -0.86 -14.67 -0.07
N TYR A 195 -0.98 -15.11 1.19
CA TYR A 195 -0.52 -14.37 2.36
C TYR A 195 -0.38 -15.30 3.58
N LYS A 196 0.27 -14.84 4.64
CA LYS A 196 0.22 -15.50 5.96
C LYS A 196 -0.87 -14.84 6.80
N ASN A 197 -1.75 -15.64 7.43
CA ASN A 197 -2.77 -15.09 8.33
C ASN A 197 -2.17 -14.68 9.69
N ASP A 198 -3.00 -14.16 10.61
CA ASP A 198 -2.57 -13.71 11.95
C ASP A 198 -1.89 -14.79 12.80
N GLN A 199 -2.07 -16.07 12.43
CA GLN A 199 -1.44 -17.22 13.09
C GLN A 199 -0.14 -17.65 12.38
N GLY A 200 0.30 -16.91 11.36
CA GLY A 200 1.48 -17.21 10.55
C GLY A 200 1.27 -18.31 9.50
N ASN A 201 0.05 -18.83 9.34
CA ASN A 201 -0.25 -19.91 8.42
C ASN A 201 -0.41 -19.41 6.98
N LYS A 202 0.14 -20.14 6.01
CA LYS A 202 -0.03 -19.87 4.57
C LYS A 202 -1.50 -19.95 4.14
N VAL A 203 -1.98 -18.95 3.42
CA VAL A 203 -3.32 -18.88 2.82
C VAL A 203 -3.19 -18.58 1.33
N ILE A 204 -3.96 -19.29 0.50
CA ILE A 204 -4.09 -19.06 -0.94
C ILE A 204 -5.58 -18.91 -1.24
N GLU A 205 -5.98 -17.83 -1.89
CA GLU A 205 -7.35 -17.57 -2.33
C GLU A 205 -7.37 -17.34 -3.84
N VAL A 206 -8.26 -18.03 -4.55
CA VAL A 206 -8.47 -17.80 -5.98
C VAL A 206 -9.92 -17.41 -6.20
N LYS A 207 -10.11 -16.21 -6.74
CA LYS A 207 -11.44 -15.69 -7.09
C LYS A 207 -11.67 -15.88 -8.59
N MET A 208 -12.79 -16.49 -8.93
CA MET A 208 -13.11 -16.78 -10.33
C MET A 208 -13.72 -15.60 -11.07
N GLY A 209 -14.33 -14.65 -10.36
CA GLY A 209 -15.05 -13.50 -10.92
C GLY A 209 -16.45 -13.85 -11.44
N GLU A 210 -17.10 -12.90 -12.12
CA GLU A 210 -18.42 -13.06 -12.75
C GLU A 210 -18.33 -13.87 -14.06
N GLY A 211 -17.97 -15.15 -13.94
CA GLY A 211 -17.85 -16.09 -15.06
C GLY A 211 -18.98 -17.13 -15.08
N ASN A 212 -19.33 -17.61 -16.28
CA ASN A 212 -20.33 -18.67 -16.49
C ASN A 212 -19.73 -19.95 -17.07
N GLY A 213 -18.40 -20.12 -17.00
CA GLY A 213 -17.70 -21.32 -17.46
C GLY A 213 -17.95 -22.54 -16.59
N ASP A 214 -17.47 -23.70 -17.05
CA ASP A 214 -17.66 -24.97 -16.32
C ASP A 214 -16.92 -24.93 -14.97
N PHE A 215 -15.72 -24.36 -14.92
CA PHE A 215 -14.96 -24.24 -13.68
C PHE A 215 -15.70 -23.37 -12.66
N GLU A 216 -16.19 -22.20 -13.07
CA GLU A 216 -16.95 -21.29 -12.19
C GLU A 216 -18.23 -21.93 -11.65
N LYS A 217 -18.97 -22.66 -12.49
CA LYS A 217 -20.23 -23.30 -12.11
C LYS A 217 -20.05 -24.54 -11.24
N LYS A 218 -18.94 -25.28 -11.43
CA LYS A 218 -18.75 -26.61 -10.84
C LYS A 218 -17.74 -26.65 -9.71
N VAL A 219 -16.82 -25.67 -9.66
CA VAL A 219 -15.78 -25.52 -8.65
C VAL A 219 -15.94 -24.19 -7.89
N GLY A 220 -16.16 -23.09 -8.61
CA GLY A 220 -16.30 -21.75 -8.01
C GLY A 220 -15.00 -21.22 -7.41
N ASN A 221 -15.10 -20.26 -6.48
CA ASN A 221 -13.92 -19.78 -5.77
C ASN A 221 -13.38 -20.88 -4.85
N PHE A 222 -12.11 -20.77 -4.49
CA PHE A 222 -11.55 -21.70 -3.53
C PHE A 222 -10.45 -21.06 -2.68
N THR A 223 -10.26 -21.64 -1.51
CA THR A 223 -9.24 -21.25 -0.53
C THR A 223 -8.45 -22.48 -0.12
N ILE A 224 -7.15 -22.29 0.08
CA ILE A 224 -6.24 -23.27 0.66
C ILE A 224 -5.62 -22.65 1.90
N THR A 225 -5.79 -23.29 3.05
CA THR A 225 -5.29 -22.79 4.34
C THR A 225 -4.37 -23.83 4.97
N GLU A 226 -3.14 -23.43 5.26
CA GLU A 226 -2.22 -24.18 6.09
C GLU A 226 -2.67 -24.17 7.56
N SER A 227 -2.38 -25.24 8.28
CA SER A 227 -2.57 -25.32 9.72
C SER A 227 -1.57 -26.30 10.32
N GLN A 228 -1.21 -26.08 11.59
CA GLN A 228 -0.37 -27.01 12.34
C GLN A 228 -1.22 -27.69 13.42
N GLU A 229 -1.28 -29.02 13.37
CA GLU A 229 -2.04 -29.83 14.33
C GLU A 229 -1.24 -31.08 14.69
N GLY A 230 -0.93 -31.25 15.99
CA GLY A 230 -0.19 -32.41 16.49
C GLY A 230 1.23 -32.55 15.91
N GLY A 231 1.91 -31.44 15.63
CA GLY A 231 3.26 -31.43 15.04
C GLY A 231 3.30 -31.69 13.53
N ASN A 232 2.15 -31.84 12.88
CA ASN A 232 2.05 -32.04 11.44
C ASN A 232 1.47 -30.79 10.75
N THR A 233 1.99 -30.48 9.57
CA THR A 233 1.42 -29.46 8.69
C THR A 233 0.30 -30.05 7.84
N TRP A 234 -0.84 -29.37 7.84
CA TRP A 234 -2.03 -29.73 7.08
C TRP A 234 -2.45 -28.60 6.15
N TYR A 235 -2.92 -28.94 4.96
CA TYR A 235 -3.52 -28.01 4.01
C TYR A 235 -5.01 -28.34 3.86
N LYS A 236 -5.85 -27.34 4.11
CA LYS A 236 -7.30 -27.42 3.96
C LYS A 236 -7.71 -26.73 2.67
N VAL A 237 -8.16 -27.49 1.67
CA VAL A 237 -8.73 -26.95 0.42
C VAL A 237 -10.25 -26.87 0.57
N VAL A 238 -10.82 -25.71 0.31
CA VAL A 238 -12.27 -25.47 0.35
C VAL A 238 -12.69 -24.85 -0.97
N THR A 239 -13.60 -25.50 -1.69
CA THR A 239 -14.21 -24.97 -2.92
C THR A 239 -15.65 -24.54 -2.66
N ASP A 240 -16.12 -23.49 -3.32
CA ASP A 240 -17.52 -23.04 -3.23
C ASP A 240 -18.48 -24.12 -3.74
N HIS A 241 -18.04 -24.82 -4.78
CA HIS A 241 -18.81 -25.86 -5.45
C HIS A 241 -17.93 -27.09 -5.61
N GLU A 242 -18.52 -28.26 -5.43
CA GLU A 242 -17.86 -29.49 -5.83
C GLU A 242 -18.94 -30.41 -6.39
N TYR A 243 -19.35 -30.09 -7.63
CA TYR A 243 -20.08 -31.03 -8.49
C TYR A 243 -21.35 -31.67 -7.86
N TYR A 244 -22.30 -30.81 -7.45
CA TYR A 244 -23.69 -31.10 -7.02
C TYR A 244 -24.02 -31.14 -5.50
N ALA A 245 -23.09 -30.93 -4.56
CA ALA A 245 -23.40 -31.13 -3.13
C ALA A 245 -22.72 -30.18 -2.11
N GLY A 246 -22.73 -28.87 -2.35
CA GLY A 246 -22.28 -27.84 -1.40
C GLY A 246 -20.75 -27.77 -1.22
N PRO A 247 -20.25 -26.90 -0.32
CA PRO A 247 -18.82 -26.73 -0.11
C PRO A 247 -18.23 -28.02 0.47
N LYS A 248 -17.15 -28.48 -0.15
CA LYS A 248 -16.41 -29.67 0.30
C LYS A 248 -15.03 -29.26 0.74
N VAL A 249 -14.53 -30.02 1.69
CA VAL A 249 -13.26 -29.75 2.36
C VAL A 249 -12.33 -30.92 2.11
N TRP A 250 -11.18 -30.67 1.51
CA TRP A 250 -10.08 -31.61 1.50
C TRP A 250 -9.13 -31.23 2.63
N LYS A 251 -8.69 -32.22 3.40
CA LYS A 251 -7.64 -32.04 4.40
C LYS A 251 -6.46 -32.92 3.97
N LEU A 252 -5.34 -32.30 3.67
CA LEU A 252 -4.14 -32.93 3.09
C LEU A 252 -2.97 -32.75 4.05
N THR A 253 -2.14 -33.78 4.20
CA THR A 253 -0.85 -33.66 4.88
C THR A 253 0.20 -33.06 3.93
N ALA A 254 1.31 -32.55 4.46
CA ALA A 254 2.36 -31.92 3.65
C ALA A 254 2.97 -32.84 2.56
N ASP A 255 3.06 -34.16 2.80
CA ASP A 255 3.54 -35.14 1.81
C ASP A 255 2.62 -35.28 0.58
N ARG A 256 1.40 -34.75 0.67
CA ARG A 256 0.41 -34.72 -0.41
C ARG A 256 0.45 -33.43 -1.23
N VAL A 257 1.35 -32.51 -0.92
CA VAL A 257 1.61 -31.30 -1.71
C VAL A 257 2.91 -31.50 -2.48
N ASN A 258 2.82 -31.44 -3.81
CA ASN A 258 3.96 -31.60 -4.69
C ASN A 258 4.36 -30.26 -5.32
N THR A 259 5.62 -29.90 -5.14
CA THR A 259 6.27 -28.70 -5.70
C THR A 259 7.52 -29.06 -6.53
N SER A 260 7.60 -30.30 -7.03
CA SER A 260 8.74 -30.80 -7.82
C SER A 260 8.92 -30.08 -9.17
N GLN A 261 7.85 -29.49 -9.69
CA GLN A 261 7.88 -28.71 -10.92
C GLN A 261 7.90 -27.22 -10.59
N ALA A 262 8.92 -26.51 -11.08
CA ALA A 262 9.02 -25.07 -10.90
C ALA A 262 7.79 -24.36 -11.46
N GLY A 263 7.22 -23.45 -10.65
CA GLY A 263 6.04 -22.67 -11.03
C GLY A 263 4.70 -23.39 -10.91
N VAL A 264 4.67 -24.63 -10.37
CA VAL A 264 3.44 -25.41 -10.19
C VAL A 264 3.34 -25.92 -8.75
N ILE A 265 2.14 -25.79 -8.18
CA ILE A 265 1.79 -26.42 -6.90
C ILE A 265 0.65 -27.40 -7.13
N ASP A 266 0.85 -28.65 -6.72
CA ASP A 266 -0.08 -29.76 -6.92
C ASP A 266 -0.53 -30.33 -5.56
N PHE A 267 -1.80 -30.12 -5.23
CA PHE A 267 -2.47 -30.62 -4.02
C PHE A 267 -3.21 -31.92 -4.34
N ARG A 268 -2.66 -33.07 -3.93
CA ARG A 268 -3.21 -34.40 -4.26
C ARG A 268 -3.97 -35.03 -3.10
N LYS A 269 -5.28 -35.19 -3.25
CA LYS A 269 -6.09 -35.91 -2.27
C LYS A 269 -5.93 -37.43 -2.36
N ASP A 270 -5.91 -37.95 -3.58
CA ASP A 270 -5.78 -39.39 -3.86
C ASP A 270 -5.24 -39.60 -5.29
N THR A 271 -5.11 -40.87 -5.68
CA THR A 271 -4.83 -41.32 -7.05
C THR A 271 -5.86 -40.72 -8.01
N ASN A 272 -5.43 -39.74 -8.81
CA ASN A 272 -6.25 -38.99 -9.77
C ASN A 272 -7.30 -38.03 -9.17
N VAL A 273 -7.12 -37.58 -7.92
CA VAL A 273 -7.92 -36.48 -7.33
C VAL A 273 -6.98 -35.37 -6.88
N TYR A 274 -7.05 -34.21 -7.53
CA TYR A 274 -6.05 -33.16 -7.37
C TYR A 274 -6.58 -31.76 -7.71
N LEU A 275 -5.85 -30.76 -7.18
CA LEU A 275 -5.91 -29.37 -7.57
C LEU A 275 -4.49 -28.90 -7.92
N THR A 276 -4.30 -28.39 -9.12
CA THR A 276 -3.01 -27.84 -9.58
C THR A 276 -3.18 -26.36 -9.89
N ILE A 277 -2.19 -25.57 -9.51
CA ILE A 277 -2.13 -24.13 -9.78
C ILE A 277 -0.76 -23.83 -10.37
N GLU A 278 -0.76 -23.33 -11.61
CA GLU A 278 0.44 -22.78 -12.23
C GLU A 278 0.54 -21.29 -11.86
N SER A 279 1.59 -20.91 -11.14
CA SER A 279 1.94 -19.52 -10.86
C SER A 279 3.37 -19.50 -10.31
N GLN A 280 4.27 -18.81 -11.02
CA GLN A 280 5.68 -18.73 -10.63
C GLN A 280 5.86 -17.98 -9.30
N GLN A 281 5.00 -16.99 -9.08
CA GLN A 281 4.92 -16.12 -7.93
C GLN A 281 4.47 -16.89 -6.68
N LEU A 282 3.30 -17.53 -6.80
CA LEU A 282 2.78 -18.41 -5.76
C LEU A 282 3.78 -19.53 -5.42
N TYR A 283 4.41 -20.14 -6.43
CA TYR A 283 5.42 -21.19 -6.23
C TYR A 283 6.61 -20.71 -5.39
N LYS A 284 7.20 -19.56 -5.75
CA LYS A 284 8.32 -18.97 -5.00
C LYS A 284 7.93 -18.68 -3.56
N TRP A 285 6.79 -18.00 -3.36
CA TRP A 285 6.27 -17.70 -2.03
C TRP A 285 6.01 -18.97 -1.21
N PHE A 286 5.35 -19.98 -1.80
CA PHE A 286 4.97 -21.20 -1.10
C PHE A 286 6.19 -22.07 -0.71
N THR A 287 7.24 -22.08 -1.53
CA THR A 287 8.47 -22.86 -1.26
C THR A 287 9.53 -22.08 -0.48
N SER A 288 9.35 -20.76 -0.30
CA SER A 288 10.16 -19.99 0.63
C SER A 288 9.88 -20.40 2.09
N ASN A 289 10.95 -20.53 2.88
CA ASN A 289 10.92 -20.89 4.30
C ASN A 289 10.46 -19.69 5.14
#